data_AF-A0A7G8BT68-F1
#
_entry.id   AF-A0A7G8BT68-F1
#
_cell.length_a   1.000
_cell.length_b   1.000
_cell.length_c   1.000
_cell.angle_alpha   90.00
_cell.angle_beta   90.00
_cell.angle_gamma   90.00
#
_symmetry.space_group_name_H-M   'P 1'
#
loop_
_entity.id
_entity.type
_entity.pdbx_description
1 polymer ?
#
loop_
_entity_poly.entity_id
_entity_poly.type
_entity_poly.pdbx_seq_one_letter_code
_entity_poly.pdbx_strand_id
1 'polypeptide(L)'
;MYLPLTFGLLGLLTAAVIVLRFRWWNIPSWIRRTILIVAFAAVFLRVAFLATQWSMVFPRMNAMHAWVSVTGYEILLARFSLMRPRWLTSIGALILLMPLIGSTLVMPLTRFFDWSKADISSLGGPYIVEKSPWDTDASGNSGMDLVVFYRPQFFPFVRHMVQRAAFGNDECRSEAATVKADLETRSVHFHCPAKESGKAPIDLVLPLR
;
A
#
# COMPACT_ATOMS: atom_id res chain seq x y z
N MET A 1 5.48 7.35 -14.07
CA MET A 1 6.05 6.00 -13.79
C MET A 1 7.50 6.10 -13.31
N TYR A 2 7.79 5.70 -12.06
CA TYR A 2 9.14 5.67 -11.46
C TYR A 2 9.65 4.23 -11.23
N LEU A 3 9.15 3.30 -12.04
CA LEU A 3 9.54 1.89 -12.03
C LEU A 3 11.06 1.66 -12.06
N PRO A 4 11.86 2.29 -12.95
CA PRO A 4 13.30 2.03 -12.98
C PRO A 4 14.00 2.46 -11.70
N LEU A 5 13.54 3.53 -11.07
CA LEU A 5 14.08 4.04 -9.80
C LEU A 5 13.74 3.10 -8.63
N THR A 6 12.53 2.55 -8.65
CA THR A 6 12.05 1.54 -7.67
C THR A 6 12.86 0.24 -7.79
N PHE A 7 13.10 -0.24 -9.01
CA PHE A 7 13.96 -1.41 -9.27
C PHE A 7 15.42 -1.15 -8.89
N GLY A 8 15.95 0.04 -9.16
CA GLY A 8 17.29 0.44 -8.74
C GLY A 8 17.44 0.42 -7.21
N LEU A 9 16.45 0.96 -6.49
CA LEU A 9 16.45 0.95 -5.03
C LEU A 9 16.35 -0.48 -4.47
N LEU A 10 15.49 -1.31 -5.06
CA LEU A 10 15.35 -2.72 -4.70
C LEU A 10 16.66 -3.49 -4.95
N GLY A 11 17.30 -3.30 -6.10
CA GLY A 11 18.58 -3.93 -6.42
C GLY A 11 19.69 -3.53 -5.45
N LEU A 12 19.74 -2.24 -5.06
CA LEU A 12 20.68 -1.74 -4.06
C LEU A 12 20.41 -2.34 -2.67
N LEU A 13 19.13 -2.45 -2.30
CA LEU A 13 18.69 -3.09 -1.06
C LEU A 13 19.11 -4.57 -1.02
N THR A 14 18.79 -5.32 -2.08
CA THR A 14 19.17 -6.73 -2.20
C THR A 14 20.69 -6.91 -2.15
N ALA A 15 21.47 -6.04 -2.81
CA ALA A 15 22.93 -6.07 -2.74
C ALA A 15 23.45 -5.84 -1.31
N ALA A 16 22.88 -4.86 -0.59
CA ALA A 16 23.21 -4.61 0.81
C ALA A 16 22.89 -5.81 1.71
N VAL A 17 21.75 -6.48 1.48
CA VAL A 17 21.35 -7.69 2.19
C VAL A 17 22.27 -8.87 1.88
N ILE A 18 22.76 -8.99 0.64
CA ILE A 18 23.78 -9.99 0.27
C ILE A 18 25.11 -9.72 1.01
N VAL A 19 25.56 -8.46 1.08
CA VAL A 19 26.74 -8.10 1.87
C VAL A 19 26.54 -8.44 3.35
N LEU A 20 25.36 -8.13 3.89
CA LEU A 20 24.97 -8.49 5.26
C LEU A 20 25.01 -10.01 5.47
N ARG A 21 24.59 -10.82 4.49
CA ARG A 21 24.68 -12.29 4.51
C ARG A 21 26.12 -12.76 4.63
N PHE A 22 27.04 -12.22 3.83
CA PHE A 22 28.46 -12.59 3.89
C PHE A 22 29.12 -12.19 5.21
N ARG A 23 28.78 -11.01 5.74
CA ARG A 23 29.34 -10.53 7.02
C ARG A 23 28.55 -11.00 8.24
N TRP A 24 27.48 -11.79 8.08
CA TRP A 24 26.55 -12.16 9.14
C TRP A 24 27.25 -12.78 10.36
N TRP A 25 28.26 -13.62 10.13
CA TRP A 25 28.99 -14.32 11.19
C TRP A 25 29.96 -13.42 11.96
N ASN A 26 30.37 -12.29 11.37
CA ASN A 26 31.23 -11.29 12.02
C ASN A 26 30.44 -10.33 12.92
N ILE A 27 29.11 -10.40 12.90
CA ILE A 27 28.24 -9.52 13.68
C ILE A 27 28.01 -10.12 15.07
N PRO A 28 28.14 -9.33 16.16
CA PRO A 28 27.78 -9.74 17.51
C PRO A 28 26.38 -10.37 17.60
N SER A 29 26.21 -11.37 18.45
CA SER A 29 24.93 -12.10 18.60
C SER A 29 23.77 -11.20 19.02
N TRP A 30 24.00 -10.18 19.84
CA TRP A 30 22.97 -9.23 20.27
C TRP A 30 22.45 -8.40 19.09
N ILE A 31 23.34 -7.86 18.25
CA ILE A 31 22.96 -7.10 17.04
C ILE A 31 22.15 -7.98 16.09
N ARG A 32 22.60 -9.22 15.86
CA ARG A 32 21.87 -10.19 15.01
C ARG A 32 20.46 -10.42 15.51
N ARG A 33 20.27 -10.59 16.82
CA ARG A 33 18.94 -10.76 17.42
C ARG A 33 18.08 -9.51 17.23
N THR A 34 18.61 -8.32 17.52
CA THR A 34 17.88 -7.06 17.34
C THR A 34 17.45 -6.86 15.89
N ILE A 35 18.35 -7.09 14.92
CA ILE A 35 18.04 -6.99 13.49
C ILE A 35 16.89 -7.93 13.12
N LEU A 36 16.92 -9.19 13.59
CA LEU A 36 15.86 -10.16 13.29
C LEU A 36 14.53 -9.80 13.94
N ILE A 37 14.55 -9.32 15.19
CA ILE A 37 13.33 -8.88 15.90
C ILE A 37 12.70 -7.69 15.17
N VAL A 38 13.50 -6.70 14.81
CA VAL A 38 13.03 -5.51 14.08
C VAL A 38 12.50 -5.89 12.70
N ALA A 39 13.21 -6.75 11.97
CA ALA A 39 12.77 -7.25 10.67
C ALA A 39 11.43 -7.99 10.75
N PHE A 40 11.27 -8.88 11.73
CA PHE A 40 10.02 -9.59 11.98
C PHE A 40 8.89 -8.62 12.36
N ALA A 41 9.13 -7.70 13.29
CA ALA A 41 8.15 -6.71 13.71
C ALA A 41 7.69 -5.83 12.54
N ALA A 42 8.60 -5.38 11.68
CA ALA A 42 8.29 -4.58 10.50
C ALA A 42 7.36 -5.33 9.52
N VAL A 43 7.66 -6.60 9.22
CA VAL A 43 6.82 -7.43 8.34
C VAL A 43 5.47 -7.69 9.00
N PHE A 44 5.46 -8.08 10.27
CA PHE A 44 4.23 -8.36 11.01
C PHE A 44 3.31 -7.14 11.08
N LEU A 45 3.87 -5.96 11.38
CA LEU A 45 3.11 -4.72 11.49
C LEU A 45 2.53 -4.31 10.14
N ARG A 46 3.25 -4.53 9.03
CA ARG A 46 2.70 -4.34 7.68
C ARG A 46 1.55 -5.29 7.38
N VAL A 47 1.70 -6.58 7.68
CA VAL A 47 0.64 -7.57 7.47
C VAL A 47 -0.58 -7.23 8.32
N ALA A 48 -0.38 -6.85 9.58
CA ALA A 48 -1.45 -6.41 10.47
C ALA A 48 -2.18 -5.19 9.88
N PHE A 49 -1.47 -4.16 9.46
CA PHE A 49 -2.06 -2.96 8.84
C PHE A 49 -2.87 -3.30 7.59
N LEU A 50 -2.37 -4.16 6.71
CA LEU A 50 -3.10 -4.60 5.52
C LEU A 50 -4.36 -5.41 5.87
N ALA A 51 -4.22 -6.38 6.78
CA ALA A 51 -5.34 -7.24 7.19
C ALA A 51 -6.45 -6.47 7.91
N THR A 52 -6.06 -5.47 8.70
CA THR A 52 -6.98 -4.61 9.45
C THR A 52 -7.29 -3.31 8.71
N GLN A 53 -6.90 -3.17 7.45
CA GLN A 53 -7.18 -2.00 6.60
C GLN A 53 -6.75 -0.64 7.19
N TRP A 54 -5.74 -0.65 8.05
CA TRP A 54 -5.10 0.58 8.55
C TRP A 54 -4.03 1.06 7.60
N SER A 55 -3.91 2.37 7.48
CA SER A 55 -2.86 3.05 6.74
C SER A 55 -2.45 4.33 7.44
N MET A 56 -1.33 4.91 7.00
CA MET A 56 -0.92 6.23 7.46
C MET A 56 -1.67 7.30 6.66
N VAL A 57 -1.99 8.41 7.30
CA VAL A 57 -2.62 9.57 6.65
C VAL A 57 -1.71 10.17 5.60
N PHE A 58 -0.40 10.22 5.87
CA PHE A 58 0.59 10.72 4.93
C PHE A 58 1.04 9.60 3.98
N PRO A 59 0.89 9.76 2.66
CA PRO A 59 1.34 8.77 1.68
C PRO A 59 2.82 8.38 1.84
N ARG A 60 3.67 9.36 2.20
CA ARG A 60 5.11 9.15 2.47
C ARG A 60 5.36 8.15 3.59
N MET A 61 4.63 8.25 4.70
CA MET A 61 4.78 7.33 5.83
C MET A 61 4.29 5.92 5.48
N ASN A 62 3.22 5.82 4.69
CA ASN A 62 2.73 4.51 4.24
C ASN A 62 3.73 3.83 3.28
N ALA A 63 4.32 4.61 2.37
CA ALA A 63 5.34 4.12 1.45
C ALA A 63 6.64 3.76 2.18
N MET A 64 7.10 4.57 3.14
CA MET A 64 8.23 4.25 4.01
C MET A 64 7.96 2.97 4.81
N HIS A 65 6.76 2.82 5.37
CA HIS A 65 6.36 1.61 6.09
C HIS A 65 6.39 0.37 5.19
N ALA A 66 5.93 0.49 3.94
CA ALA A 66 6.04 -0.57 2.94
C ALA A 66 7.52 -0.92 2.66
N TRP A 67 8.38 0.06 2.41
CA TRP A 67 9.81 -0.17 2.19
C TRP A 67 10.50 -0.84 3.37
N VAL A 68 10.24 -0.38 4.60
CA VAL A 68 10.79 -0.99 5.83
C VAL A 68 10.35 -2.44 5.96
N SER A 69 9.11 -2.77 5.60
CA SER A 69 8.63 -4.16 5.60
C SER A 69 9.30 -5.02 4.52
N VAL A 70 9.55 -4.47 3.33
CA VAL A 70 10.30 -5.15 2.25
C VAL A 70 11.73 -5.46 2.72
N THR A 71 12.41 -4.48 3.30
CA THR A 71 13.75 -4.66 3.88
C THR A 71 13.75 -5.72 4.98
N GLY A 72 12.77 -5.69 5.89
CA GLY A 72 12.62 -6.70 6.92
C GLY A 72 12.46 -8.10 6.33
N TYR A 73 11.63 -8.24 5.30
CA TYR A 73 11.43 -9.51 4.62
C TYR A 73 12.70 -10.03 3.92
N GLU A 74 13.45 -9.17 3.22
CA GLU A 74 14.73 -9.56 2.62
C GLU A 74 15.76 -10.02 3.67
N ILE A 75 15.83 -9.35 4.82
CA ILE A 75 16.69 -9.76 5.93
C ILE A 75 16.29 -11.15 6.47
N LEU A 76 15.00 -11.41 6.62
CA LEU A 76 14.49 -12.71 7.06
C LEU A 76 14.80 -13.81 6.03
N LEU A 77 14.66 -13.52 4.73
CA LEU A 77 15.03 -14.44 3.65
C LEU A 77 16.54 -14.70 3.62
N ALA A 78 17.37 -13.67 3.81
CA ALA A 78 18.81 -13.84 3.93
C ALA A 78 19.15 -14.76 5.10
N ARG A 79 18.46 -14.61 6.24
CA ARG A 79 18.63 -15.51 7.38
C ARG A 79 18.16 -16.94 7.08
N PHE A 80 17.03 -17.10 6.40
CA PHE A 80 16.50 -18.40 5.97
C PHE A 80 17.50 -19.13 5.05
N SER A 81 18.09 -18.43 4.08
CA SER A 81 19.11 -18.96 3.15
C SER A 81 20.41 -19.42 3.82
N LEU A 82 20.61 -19.10 5.10
CA LEU A 82 21.75 -19.54 5.90
C LEU A 82 21.44 -20.80 6.74
N MET A 83 20.17 -21.22 6.83
CA MET A 83 19.76 -22.46 7.51
C MET A 83 20.14 -23.69 6.68
N ARG A 84 20.44 -24.81 7.36
CA ARG A 84 20.77 -26.09 6.68
C ARG A 84 19.48 -26.87 6.36
N PRO A 85 19.40 -27.56 5.21
CA PRO A 85 20.37 -27.62 4.13
C PRO A 85 20.37 -26.34 3.27
N ARG A 86 21.56 -25.73 3.09
CA ARG A 86 21.71 -24.36 2.53
C ARG A 86 21.26 -24.21 1.08
N TRP A 87 21.40 -25.27 0.29
CA TRP A 87 21.03 -25.24 -1.12
C TRP A 87 19.51 -25.13 -1.28
N LEU A 88 18.76 -25.96 -0.55
CA LEU A 88 17.30 -25.96 -0.57
C LEU A 88 16.72 -24.65 -0.03
N THR A 89 17.28 -24.12 1.06
CA THR A 89 16.83 -22.85 1.64
C THR A 89 17.19 -21.63 0.79
N SER A 90 18.30 -21.69 0.03
CA SER A 90 18.64 -20.63 -0.93
C SER A 90 17.69 -20.64 -2.15
N ILE A 91 17.34 -21.82 -2.67
CA ILE A 91 16.33 -21.94 -3.74
C ILE A 91 14.96 -21.47 -3.23
N GLY A 92 14.56 -21.89 -2.03
CA GLY A 92 13.33 -21.45 -1.40
C GLY A 92 13.30 -19.93 -1.20
N ALA A 93 14.40 -19.32 -0.76
CA ALA A 93 14.51 -17.87 -0.62
C ALA A 93 14.33 -17.15 -1.97
N LEU A 94 14.87 -17.69 -3.07
CA LEU A 94 14.73 -17.12 -4.41
C LEU A 94 13.28 -17.19 -4.90
N ILE A 95 12.60 -18.32 -4.70
CA ILE A 95 11.18 -18.47 -5.00
C ILE A 95 10.35 -17.48 -4.18
N LEU A 96 10.68 -17.32 -2.89
CA LEU A 96 10.01 -16.39 -1.99
C LEU A 96 10.30 -14.90 -2.29
N LEU A 97 11.28 -14.58 -3.13
CA LEU A 97 11.49 -13.22 -3.66
C LEU A 97 10.59 -12.91 -4.87
N MET A 98 10.06 -13.92 -5.58
CA MET A 98 9.20 -13.66 -6.75
C MET A 98 7.93 -12.86 -6.40
N PRO A 99 7.19 -13.17 -5.31
CA PRO A 99 6.05 -12.36 -4.89
C PRO A 99 6.43 -10.91 -4.56
N LEU A 100 7.67 -10.65 -4.14
CA LEU A 100 8.18 -9.30 -3.89
C LEU A 100 8.26 -8.51 -5.20
N ILE A 101 8.83 -9.12 -6.24
CA ILE A 101 8.89 -8.54 -7.59
C ILE A 101 7.48 -8.34 -8.15
N GLY A 102 6.60 -9.32 -8.00
CA GLY A 102 5.18 -9.20 -8.38
C GLY A 102 4.47 -8.08 -7.62
N SER A 103 4.70 -7.96 -6.31
CA SER A 103 4.12 -6.89 -5.50
C SER A 103 4.69 -5.51 -5.83
N THR A 104 5.94 -5.39 -6.30
CA THR A 104 6.48 -4.11 -6.81
C THR A 104 5.83 -3.67 -8.11
N LEU A 105 5.33 -4.63 -8.90
CA LEU A 105 4.59 -4.40 -10.14
C LEU A 105 3.10 -4.12 -9.89
N VAL A 106 2.51 -4.76 -8.86
CA VAL A 106 1.05 -4.74 -8.59
C VAL A 106 0.65 -3.78 -7.46
N MET A 107 1.50 -3.57 -6.46
CA MET A 107 1.30 -2.60 -5.37
C MET A 107 2.34 -1.50 -5.49
N PRO A 108 1.97 -0.21 -5.44
CA PRO A 108 2.89 0.81 -5.89
C PRO A 108 3.87 1.17 -4.76
N LEU A 109 4.96 0.40 -4.62
CA LEU A 109 6.22 0.91 -4.08
C LEU A 109 6.68 2.15 -4.86
N THR A 110 6.24 2.25 -6.12
CA THR A 110 6.35 3.42 -6.99
C THR A 110 5.61 4.66 -6.48
N ARG A 111 4.55 4.54 -5.66
CA ARG A 111 3.85 5.70 -5.03
C ARG A 111 4.73 6.45 -4.04
N PHE A 112 5.88 5.90 -3.64
CA PHE A 112 6.90 6.70 -2.94
C PHE A 112 7.38 7.87 -3.80
N PHE A 113 7.43 7.66 -5.13
CA PHE A 113 7.91 8.63 -6.11
C PHE A 113 6.78 9.29 -6.90
N ASP A 114 5.53 8.83 -6.78
CA ASP A 114 4.38 9.44 -7.45
C ASP A 114 3.68 10.40 -6.47
N TRP A 115 3.77 11.69 -6.78
CA TRP A 115 3.40 12.81 -5.91
C TRP A 115 1.97 13.27 -6.18
N SER A 116 1.22 12.52 -7.00
CA SER A 116 -0.09 12.97 -7.45
C SER A 116 -0.95 13.29 -6.23
N LYS A 117 -1.55 14.49 -6.28
CA LYS A 117 -2.33 15.08 -5.20
C LYS A 117 -3.56 14.21 -5.01
N ALA A 118 -3.45 13.19 -4.17
CA ALA A 118 -4.63 12.54 -3.63
C ALA A 118 -5.42 13.65 -2.92
N ASP A 119 -6.58 13.99 -3.47
CA ASP A 119 -7.38 15.08 -2.94
C ASP A 119 -8.09 14.55 -1.70
N ILE A 120 -7.65 15.03 -0.54
CA ILE A 120 -8.16 14.60 0.76
C ILE A 120 -9.10 15.70 1.26
N SER A 121 -10.39 15.40 1.29
CA SER A 121 -11.41 16.29 1.84
C SER A 121 -12.07 15.70 3.08
N SER A 122 -12.59 16.56 3.95
CA SER A 122 -13.34 16.13 5.14
C SER A 122 -14.78 15.81 4.76
N LEU A 123 -15.30 14.69 5.24
CA LEU A 123 -16.71 14.30 5.12
C LEU A 123 -17.54 14.70 6.36
N GLY A 124 -16.92 15.38 7.33
CA GLY A 124 -17.50 15.67 8.64
C GLY A 124 -17.04 14.69 9.73
N GLY A 125 -16.96 15.20 10.97
CA GLY A 125 -16.49 14.42 12.12
C GLY A 125 -15.08 13.82 11.90
N PRO A 126 -14.83 12.56 12.31
CA PRO A 126 -13.55 11.89 12.13
C PRO A 126 -13.37 11.28 10.72
N TYR A 127 -14.29 11.50 9.78
CA TYR A 127 -14.24 10.88 8.46
C TYR A 127 -13.61 11.78 7.40
N ILE A 128 -12.78 11.19 6.56
CA ILE A 128 -12.14 11.85 5.41
C ILE A 128 -12.39 11.01 4.16
N VAL A 129 -12.40 11.65 3.01
CA VAL A 129 -12.36 10.97 1.71
C VAL A 129 -11.05 11.28 1.03
N GLU A 130 -10.42 10.25 0.46
CA GLU A 130 -9.32 10.39 -0.47
C GLU A 130 -9.83 10.06 -1.87
N LYS A 131 -9.59 10.98 -2.80
CA LYS A 131 -9.86 10.78 -4.21
C LYS A 131 -8.53 10.58 -4.93
N SER A 132 -8.32 9.38 -5.46
CA SER A 132 -7.07 9.01 -6.16
C SER A 132 -7.34 8.53 -7.58
N PRO A 133 -6.62 9.03 -8.60
CA PRO A 133 -6.72 8.49 -9.93
C PRO A 133 -6.12 7.07 -9.98
N TRP A 134 -6.69 6.22 -10.82
CA TRP A 134 -6.12 4.95 -11.20
C TRP A 134 -6.12 4.85 -12.73
N ASP A 135 -5.10 4.19 -13.26
CA ASP A 135 -4.95 3.93 -14.68
C ASP A 135 -4.49 2.49 -14.85
N THR A 136 -5.03 1.81 -15.86
CA THR A 136 -4.54 0.51 -16.30
C THR A 136 -3.81 0.74 -17.61
N ASP A 137 -2.50 1.00 -17.50
CA ASP A 137 -1.60 1.39 -18.60
C ASP A 137 -1.71 0.54 -19.88
N ALA A 138 -2.24 -0.69 -19.78
CA ALA A 138 -2.40 -1.62 -20.90
C ALA A 138 -3.79 -1.62 -21.57
N SER A 139 -4.83 -1.10 -20.91
CA SER A 139 -6.21 -1.17 -21.44
C SER A 139 -6.80 0.18 -21.85
N GLY A 140 -6.11 1.28 -21.55
CA GLY A 140 -6.62 2.64 -21.75
C GLY A 140 -7.78 3.00 -20.82
N ASN A 141 -8.15 2.09 -19.92
CA ASN A 141 -9.16 2.32 -18.90
C ASN A 141 -8.51 3.01 -17.69
N SER A 142 -9.00 4.21 -17.44
CA SER A 142 -8.61 5.04 -16.31
C SER A 142 -9.86 5.43 -15.54
N GLY A 143 -9.68 5.87 -14.31
CA GLY A 143 -10.79 6.30 -13.49
C GLY A 143 -10.36 6.93 -12.19
N MET A 144 -11.34 7.10 -11.30
CA MET A 144 -11.12 7.61 -9.96
C MET A 144 -11.56 6.59 -8.92
N ASP A 145 -10.77 6.49 -7.87
CA ASP A 145 -11.04 5.69 -6.69
C ASP A 145 -11.34 6.64 -5.53
N LEU A 146 -12.48 6.46 -4.89
CA LEU A 146 -12.91 7.25 -3.75
C LEU A 146 -12.92 6.34 -2.54
N VAL A 147 -12.02 6.64 -1.61
CA VAL A 147 -11.81 5.84 -0.41
C VAL A 147 -12.17 6.67 0.81
N VAL A 148 -13.13 6.19 1.60
CA VAL A 148 -13.52 6.80 2.86
C VAL A 148 -12.72 6.17 3.99
N PHE A 149 -12.09 7.03 4.78
CA PHE A 149 -11.33 6.63 5.94
C PHE A 149 -11.90 7.23 7.22
N TYR A 150 -11.82 6.45 8.29
CA TYR A 150 -11.95 6.92 9.66
C TYR A 150 -10.58 7.33 10.20
N ARG A 151 -10.47 8.56 10.71
CA ARG A 151 -9.26 9.10 11.36
C ARG A 151 -9.53 9.24 12.86
N PRO A 152 -8.92 8.41 13.71
CA PRO A 152 -9.08 8.53 15.16
C PRO A 152 -8.55 9.86 15.67
N GLN A 153 -9.26 10.50 16.61
CA GLN A 153 -8.82 11.77 17.20
C GLN A 153 -7.52 11.63 18.00
N PHE A 154 -7.32 10.49 18.68
CA PHE A 154 -6.14 10.23 19.50
C PHE A 154 -4.88 9.86 18.70
N PHE A 155 -5.06 9.37 17.47
CA PHE A 155 -3.95 8.96 16.60
C PHE A 155 -4.11 9.58 15.20
N PRO A 156 -3.90 10.91 15.06
CA PRO A 156 -4.23 11.64 13.83
C PRO A 156 -3.35 11.28 12.62
N PHE A 157 -2.29 10.51 12.85
CA PHE A 157 -1.36 10.04 11.81
C PHE A 157 -1.77 8.70 11.18
N VAL A 158 -2.70 7.96 11.80
CA VAL A 158 -3.27 6.73 11.23
C VAL A 158 -4.69 6.95 10.76
N ARG A 159 -5.12 6.11 9.82
CA ARG A 159 -6.48 6.08 9.31
C ARG A 159 -6.88 4.65 8.96
N HIS A 160 -8.13 4.33 9.18
CA HIS A 160 -8.72 3.02 8.87
C HIS A 160 -9.62 3.17 7.64
N MET A 161 -9.44 2.35 6.61
CA MET A 161 -10.33 2.35 5.47
C MET A 161 -11.69 1.77 5.90
N VAL A 162 -12.75 2.53 5.66
CA VAL A 162 -14.11 2.13 6.03
C VAL A 162 -14.89 1.69 4.80
N GLN A 163 -14.79 2.46 3.71
CA GLN A 163 -15.44 2.14 2.44
C GLN A 163 -14.62 2.60 1.24
N ARG A 164 -14.87 1.99 0.10
CA ARG A 164 -14.22 2.31 -1.17
C ARG A 164 -15.18 2.07 -2.33
N ALA A 165 -15.17 2.99 -3.29
CA ALA A 165 -15.84 2.82 -4.57
C ALA A 165 -14.90 3.31 -5.69
N ALA A 166 -14.78 2.51 -6.75
CA ALA A 166 -14.01 2.85 -7.93
C ALA A 166 -14.97 3.10 -9.11
N PHE A 167 -14.71 4.16 -9.86
CA PHE A 167 -15.47 4.55 -11.03
C PHE A 167 -14.56 4.66 -12.24
N GLY A 168 -14.94 4.05 -13.35
CA GLY A 168 -14.23 4.15 -14.62
C GLY A 168 -14.66 5.36 -15.46
N ASN A 169 -13.74 5.93 -16.22
CA ASN A 169 -14.00 7.02 -17.16
C ASN A 169 -14.90 6.60 -18.34
N ASP A 170 -15.04 5.30 -18.59
CA ASP A 170 -15.92 4.76 -19.63
C ASP A 170 -17.40 4.78 -19.21
N GLU A 171 -17.66 4.66 -17.91
CA GLU A 171 -19.01 4.52 -17.36
C GLU A 171 -19.62 5.87 -16.99
N CYS A 172 -18.81 6.77 -16.40
CA CYS A 172 -19.26 8.06 -15.88
C CYS A 172 -18.12 9.09 -15.90
N ARG A 173 -18.40 10.37 -15.57
CA ARG A 173 -17.34 11.37 -15.40
C ARG A 173 -16.66 11.17 -14.03
N SER A 174 -15.76 10.19 -13.96
CA SER A 174 -15.13 9.79 -12.69
C SER A 174 -14.35 10.93 -12.01
N GLU A 175 -13.77 11.85 -12.79
CA GLU A 175 -13.13 13.08 -12.28
C GLU A 175 -14.09 14.00 -11.52
N ALA A 176 -15.40 13.95 -11.79
CA ALA A 176 -16.43 14.71 -11.10
C ALA A 176 -17.18 13.86 -10.05
N ALA A 177 -16.73 12.64 -9.77
CA ALA A 177 -17.32 11.81 -8.72
C ALA A 177 -17.16 12.47 -7.34
N THR A 178 -18.19 12.35 -6.52
CA THR A 178 -18.28 12.94 -5.18
C THR A 178 -18.73 11.91 -4.15
N VAL A 179 -18.45 12.21 -2.89
CA VAL A 179 -18.86 11.39 -1.75
C VAL A 179 -19.53 12.28 -0.72
N LYS A 180 -20.62 11.79 -0.14
CA LYS A 180 -21.28 12.40 1.02
C LYS A 180 -21.47 11.33 2.09
N ALA A 181 -21.11 11.65 3.33
CA ALA A 181 -21.39 10.79 4.46
C ALA A 181 -22.67 11.28 5.15
N ASP A 182 -23.58 10.36 5.41
CA ASP A 182 -24.72 10.55 6.29
C ASP A 182 -24.44 9.81 7.61
N LEU A 183 -24.10 10.59 8.65
CA LEU A 183 -23.74 10.06 9.95
C LEU A 183 -24.97 9.60 10.75
N GLU A 184 -26.17 10.09 10.42
CA GLU A 184 -27.41 9.71 11.10
C GLU A 184 -27.82 8.29 10.67
N THR A 185 -27.82 8.04 9.36
CA THR A 185 -28.14 6.72 8.80
C THR A 185 -26.95 5.77 8.74
N ARG A 186 -25.76 6.22 9.18
CA ARG A 186 -24.48 5.50 9.07
C ARG A 186 -24.26 4.98 7.64
N SER A 187 -24.40 5.85 6.65
CA SER A 187 -24.22 5.50 5.24
C SER A 187 -23.29 6.48 4.52
N VAL A 188 -22.64 6.01 3.47
CA VAL A 188 -21.87 6.82 2.54
C VAL A 188 -22.50 6.71 1.17
N HIS A 189 -22.75 7.86 0.56
CA HIS A 189 -23.32 8.01 -0.76
C HIS A 189 -22.20 8.42 -1.71
N PHE A 190 -21.84 7.51 -2.61
CA PHE A 190 -20.92 7.77 -3.70
C PHE A 190 -21.73 8.10 -4.94
N HIS A 191 -21.44 9.25 -5.56
CA HIS A 191 -22.13 9.72 -6.75
C HIS A 191 -21.12 9.96 -7.87
N CYS A 192 -21.33 9.32 -9.02
CA CYS A 192 -20.59 9.60 -10.24
C CYS A 192 -21.53 10.15 -11.32
N PRO A 193 -21.33 11.39 -11.79
CA PRO A 193 -22.23 12.01 -12.75
C PRO A 193 -22.08 11.37 -14.14
N ALA A 194 -23.18 11.34 -14.89
CA ALA A 194 -23.22 10.76 -16.23
C ALA A 194 -22.20 11.41 -17.19
N LYS A 195 -21.59 10.59 -18.06
CA LYS A 195 -20.61 11.05 -19.07
C LYS A 195 -21.25 11.98 -20.11
N GLU A 196 -22.43 11.58 -20.59
CA GLU A 196 -23.18 12.20 -21.69
C GLU A 196 -24.64 12.43 -21.27
N SER A 197 -25.30 13.42 -21.88
CA SER A 197 -26.73 13.66 -21.68
C SER A 197 -27.54 12.45 -22.14
N GLY A 198 -28.22 11.77 -21.21
CA GLY A 198 -29.07 10.60 -21.50
C GLY A 198 -28.59 9.28 -20.88
N LYS A 199 -27.37 9.21 -20.34
CA LYS A 199 -26.92 8.10 -19.49
C LYS A 199 -27.30 8.38 -18.03
N ALA A 200 -27.64 7.34 -17.28
CA ALA A 200 -27.92 7.47 -15.85
C ALA A 200 -26.61 7.75 -15.09
N PRO A 201 -26.64 8.60 -14.04
CA PRO A 201 -25.53 8.68 -13.10
C PRO A 201 -25.41 7.36 -12.33
N ILE A 202 -24.25 7.13 -11.73
CA ILE A 202 -24.01 5.98 -10.86
C ILE A 202 -24.06 6.44 -9.42
N ASP A 203 -25.02 5.91 -8.67
CA ASP A 203 -25.20 6.16 -7.25
C ASP A 203 -25.00 4.86 -6.46
N LEU A 204 -24.10 4.87 -5.49
CA LEU A 204 -23.82 3.74 -4.61
C LEU A 204 -23.96 4.19 -3.17
N VAL A 205 -24.87 3.55 -2.43
CA VAL A 205 -25.04 3.79 -0.99
C VAL A 205 -24.47 2.60 -0.23
N LEU A 206 -23.40 2.82 0.51
CA LEU A 206 -22.70 1.79 1.28
C LEU A 206 -22.78 2.10 2.77
N PRO A 207 -22.96 1.10 3.65
CA PRO A 207 -22.99 1.33 5.09
C PRO A 207 -21.60 1.73 5.63
N LEU A 208 -21.53 2.69 6.54
CA LEU A 208 -20.34 2.96 7.35
C LEU A 208 -20.18 1.82 8.36
N ARG A 209 -19.09 1.06 8.26
CA ARG A 209 -18.75 -0.04 9.16
C ARG A 209 -17.64 0.35 10.15
#